data_AF-A0A944RE30-F1
#
_entry.id   AF-A0A944RE30-F1
#
_cell.length_a   1.000
_cell.length_b   1.000
_cell.length_c   1.000
_cell.angle_alpha   90.00
_cell.angle_beta   90.00
_cell.angle_gamma   90.00
#
_symmetry.space_group_name_H-M   'P 1'
#
loop_
_entity.id
_entity.type
_entity.pdbx_description
1 polymer ?
#
loop_
_entity_poly.entity_id
_entity_poly.type
_entity_poly.pdbx_seq_one_letter_code
_entity_poly.pdbx_strand_id
1 'polypeptide(L)'
;MDVPNGLIVLDSKFATYYGFTSENFYVDTYLEGNTSLRQVVIPMLISNNPGTGHFSKAIKKLLRDGIRVSIPTPVPKMQKILTIWGFEVNWDPKAGIEYWVYPPHGAKVD
;
A
#
# COMPACT_ATOMS: atom_id res chain seq x y z
N MET A 1 -7.29 -12.15 -7.14
CA MET A 1 -6.15 -12.00 -8.08
C MET A 1 -4.89 -12.33 -7.31
N ASP A 2 -3.92 -12.99 -7.94
CA ASP A 2 -2.63 -13.27 -7.28
C ASP A 2 -1.74 -12.04 -7.26
N VAL A 3 -0.98 -11.87 -6.18
CA VAL A 3 -0.03 -10.78 -6.03
C VAL A 3 1.23 -11.12 -6.84
N PRO A 4 1.65 -10.27 -7.81
CA PRO A 4 2.90 -10.47 -8.53
C PRO A 4 4.10 -10.48 -7.59
N ASN A 5 5.19 -11.14 -7.97
CA ASN A 5 6.43 -11.09 -7.19
C ASN A 5 7.36 -10.01 -7.76
N GLY A 6 7.92 -9.17 -6.90
CA GLY A 6 8.81 -8.07 -7.29
C GLY A 6 8.06 -6.81 -7.74
N LEU A 7 8.67 -6.03 -8.63
CA LEU A 7 8.16 -4.73 -9.07
C LEU A 7 6.79 -4.85 -9.75
N ILE A 8 5.81 -4.08 -9.26
CA ILE A 8 4.49 -3.90 -9.85
C ILE A 8 4.44 -2.49 -10.44
N VAL A 9 4.51 -2.43 -11.77
CA VAL A 9 4.43 -1.17 -12.53
C VAL A 9 2.98 -0.66 -12.53
N LEU A 10 2.81 0.66 -12.49
CA LEU A 10 1.52 1.31 -12.75
C LEU A 10 0.91 0.84 -14.07
N ASP A 11 -0.41 0.89 -14.18
CA ASP A 11 -1.18 0.48 -15.37
C ASP A 11 -1.08 -1.01 -15.76
N SER A 12 -0.23 -1.80 -15.08
CA SER A 12 -0.25 -3.25 -15.19
C SER A 12 -1.63 -3.80 -14.81
N LYS A 13 -1.98 -5.00 -15.28
CA LYS A 13 -3.29 -5.63 -15.00
C LYS A 13 -3.61 -5.67 -13.50
N PHE A 14 -2.62 -5.99 -12.67
CA PHE A 14 -2.77 -5.98 -11.22
C PHE A 14 -2.96 -4.56 -10.67
N ALA A 15 -2.07 -3.64 -11.03
CA ALA A 15 -2.10 -2.25 -10.55
C ALA A 15 -3.42 -1.56 -10.91
N THR A 16 -3.85 -1.66 -12.16
CA THR A 16 -5.11 -1.11 -12.68
C THR A 16 -6.32 -1.69 -11.95
N TYR A 17 -6.34 -3.00 -11.69
CA TYR A 17 -7.45 -3.63 -10.97
C TYR A 17 -7.62 -3.04 -9.55
N TYR A 18 -6.51 -2.70 -8.89
CA TYR A 18 -6.52 -2.07 -7.56
C TYR A 18 -6.57 -0.54 -7.60
N GLY A 19 -6.54 0.08 -8.79
CA GLY A 19 -6.64 1.53 -8.96
C GLY A 19 -5.31 2.28 -8.94
N PHE A 20 -4.18 1.58 -8.99
CA PHE A 20 -2.86 2.17 -9.15
C PHE A 20 -2.56 2.40 -10.64
N THR A 21 -2.99 3.55 -11.14
CA THR A 21 -2.82 3.95 -12.54
C THR A 21 -1.99 5.22 -12.64
N SER A 22 -1.33 5.44 -13.78
CA SER A 22 -0.55 6.66 -14.04
C SER A 22 -1.41 7.92 -14.13
N GLU A 23 -2.72 7.77 -14.34
CA GLU A 23 -3.71 8.86 -14.20
C GLU A 23 -3.79 9.36 -12.75
N ASN A 24 -3.79 8.45 -11.79
CA ASN A 24 -4.01 8.77 -10.37
C ASN A 24 -2.69 9.03 -9.62
N PHE A 25 -1.60 8.45 -10.07
CA PHE A 25 -0.31 8.48 -9.39
C PHE A 25 0.82 8.83 -10.36
N TYR A 26 1.83 9.53 -9.83
CA TYR A 26 3.01 9.93 -10.58
C TYR A 26 3.85 8.71 -10.99
N VAL A 27 4.58 8.81 -12.10
CA VAL A 27 5.35 7.71 -12.71
C VAL A 27 6.40 7.10 -11.77
N ASP A 28 6.96 7.89 -10.84
CA ASP A 28 7.92 7.40 -9.85
C ASP A 28 7.25 6.66 -8.67
N THR A 29 5.92 6.53 -8.67
CA THR A 29 5.21 5.62 -7.77
C THR A 29 5.46 4.19 -8.23
N TYR A 30 6.01 3.37 -7.34
CA TYR A 30 6.15 1.94 -7.58
C TYR A 30 5.69 1.13 -6.38
N LEU A 31 5.18 -0.06 -6.66
CA LEU A 31 4.78 -1.03 -5.65
C LEU A 31 5.65 -2.27 -5.79
N GLU A 32 5.82 -2.99 -4.71
CA GLU A 32 6.50 -4.28 -4.72
C GLU A 32 5.55 -5.34 -4.19
N GLY A 33 5.39 -6.42 -4.93
CA GLY A 33 4.57 -7.54 -4.52
C GLY A 33 5.43 -8.68 -3.95
N ASN A 34 4.89 -9.33 -2.92
CA ASN A 34 5.43 -10.56 -2.37
C ASN A 34 4.33 -11.62 -2.43
N THR A 35 4.48 -12.55 -3.37
CA THR A 35 3.50 -13.62 -3.58
C THR A 35 3.41 -14.54 -2.36
N SER A 36 4.55 -14.91 -1.76
CA SER A 36 4.62 -15.83 -0.61
C SER A 36 3.90 -15.29 0.63
N LEU A 37 3.92 -13.98 0.84
CA LEU A 37 3.24 -13.30 1.95
C LEU A 37 1.87 -12.74 1.56
N ARG A 38 1.47 -12.87 0.29
CA ARG A 38 0.29 -12.21 -0.30
C ARG A 38 0.22 -10.74 0.12
N GLN A 39 1.29 -10.01 -0.18
CA GLN A 39 1.54 -8.67 0.35
C GLN A 39 1.94 -7.70 -0.76
N VAL A 40 1.45 -6.46 -0.66
CA VAL A 40 1.93 -5.32 -1.44
C VAL A 40 2.65 -4.36 -0.50
N VAL A 41 3.89 -4.04 -0.84
CA VAL A 41 4.69 -2.98 -0.23
C VAL A 41 4.56 -1.73 -1.11
N ILE A 42 4.40 -0.57 -0.48
CA ILE A 42 4.26 0.73 -1.15
C ILE A 42 5.36 1.65 -0.64
N PRO A 43 6.59 1.57 -1.20
CA PRO A 43 7.72 2.36 -0.74
C PRO A 43 7.56 3.85 -1.01
N MET A 44 6.95 4.19 -2.15
CA MET A 44 6.73 5.56 -2.57
C MET A 44 5.36 5.67 -3.23
N LEU A 45 4.63 6.73 -2.89
CA LEU A 45 3.35 7.04 -3.49
C LEU A 45 3.20 8.55 -3.63
N ILE A 46 3.04 9.00 -4.87
CA ILE A 46 2.82 10.41 -5.18
C ILE A 46 1.50 10.46 -5.95
N SER A 47 0.47 11.08 -5.36
CA SER A 47 -0.83 11.24 -6.01
C SER A 47 -0.81 12.45 -6.94
N ASN A 48 -1.27 12.29 -8.19
CA ASN A 48 -1.48 13.42 -9.10
C ASN A 48 -2.65 14.31 -8.64
N ASN A 49 -3.61 13.71 -7.93
CA ASN A 49 -4.81 14.39 -7.44
C ASN A 49 -4.97 14.18 -5.93
N PRO A 50 -4.19 14.87 -5.07
CA PRO A 50 -4.30 14.74 -3.62
C PRO A 50 -5.71 15.06 -3.11
N GLY A 51 -6.22 14.29 -2.14
CA GLY A 51 -7.53 14.53 -1.49
C GLY A 51 -8.74 13.87 -2.16
N THR A 52 -8.58 13.25 -3.33
CA THR A 52 -9.65 12.53 -4.07
C THR A 52 -9.99 11.14 -3.53
N GLY A 53 -9.17 10.63 -2.60
CA GLY A 53 -9.38 9.32 -1.98
C GLY A 53 -8.96 8.11 -2.81
N HIS A 54 -8.31 8.28 -3.98
CA HIS A 54 -7.85 7.17 -4.82
C HIS A 54 -6.96 6.18 -4.04
N PHE A 55 -6.00 6.70 -3.27
CA PHE A 55 -5.15 5.85 -2.44
C PHE A 55 -5.94 5.06 -1.39
N SER A 56 -6.85 5.71 -0.66
CA SER A 56 -7.69 5.02 0.34
C SER A 56 -8.54 3.92 -0.28
N LYS A 57 -9.14 4.18 -1.45
CA LYS A 57 -9.91 3.17 -2.20
C LYS A 57 -9.04 1.99 -2.62
N ALA A 58 -7.83 2.25 -3.11
CA ALA A 58 -6.88 1.21 -3.49
C ALA A 58 -6.47 0.33 -2.30
N ILE A 59 -6.10 0.95 -1.17
CA ILE A 59 -5.76 0.23 0.07
C ILE A 59 -6.96 -0.60 0.57
N LYS A 60 -8.15 0.00 0.69
CA LYS A 60 -9.35 -0.73 1.12
C LYS A 60 -9.65 -1.92 0.22
N LYS A 61 -9.45 -1.79 -1.09
CA LYS A 61 -9.65 -2.88 -2.04
C LYS A 61 -8.64 -4.00 -1.86
N LEU A 62 -7.35 -3.69 -1.69
CA LEU A 62 -6.31 -4.68 -1.37
C LEU A 62 -6.65 -5.45 -0.08
N LEU A 63 -6.97 -4.71 0.99
CA LEU A 63 -7.30 -5.30 2.29
C LEU A 63 -8.56 -6.18 2.22
N ARG A 64 -9.59 -5.75 1.49
CA ARG A 64 -10.81 -6.54 1.26
C ARG A 64 -10.53 -7.86 0.55
N ASP A 65 -9.57 -7.87 -0.37
CA ASP A 65 -9.14 -9.08 -1.10
C ASP A 65 -8.17 -9.96 -0.28
N GLY A 66 -7.97 -9.63 1.01
CA GLY A 66 -7.07 -10.33 1.92
C GLY A 66 -5.60 -10.14 1.59
N ILE A 67 -5.24 -9.08 0.88
CA ILE A 67 -3.86 -8.73 0.55
C ILE A 67 -3.30 -7.84 1.65
N ARG A 68 -2.16 -8.23 2.21
CA ARG A 68 -1.46 -7.43 3.22
C ARG A 68 -0.88 -6.18 2.58
N VAL A 69 -0.92 -5.06 3.30
CA VAL A 69 -0.32 -3.81 2.85
C VAL A 69 0.77 -3.41 3.82
N SER A 70 1.91 -2.97 3.28
CA SER A 70 3.00 -2.41 4.08
C SER A 70 3.57 -1.16 3.47
N ILE A 71 3.87 -0.17 4.30
CA ILE A 71 4.35 1.14 3.88
C ILE A 71 5.61 1.44 4.71
N PRO A 72 6.81 1.37 4.11
CA PRO A 72 8.03 1.74 4.81
C PRO A 72 8.17 3.26 4.92
N THR A 73 8.71 3.73 6.04
CA THR A 73 9.14 5.13 6.23
C THR A 73 8.14 6.20 5.75
N PRO A 74 6.84 6.11 6.09
CA PRO A 74 5.87 7.10 5.65
C PRO A 74 6.17 8.48 6.26
N VAL A 75 5.93 9.54 5.49
CA VAL A 75 6.02 10.92 6.00
C VAL A 75 5.04 11.16 7.15
N PRO A 76 5.29 12.10 8.09
CA PRO A 76 4.46 12.29 9.29
C PRO A 76 2.96 12.50 9.04
N LYS A 77 2.60 13.14 7.92
CA LYS A 77 1.19 13.29 7.52
C LYS A 77 0.55 11.94 7.19
N MET A 78 1.28 11.05 6.51
CA MET A 78 0.82 9.71 6.18
C MET A 78 0.77 8.84 7.44
N GLN A 79 1.74 8.93 8.35
CA GLN A 79 1.71 8.23 9.65
C GLN A 79 0.38 8.46 10.39
N LYS A 80 -0.07 9.72 10.49
CA LYS A 80 -1.39 10.05 11.11
C LYS A 80 -2.57 9.36 10.42
N ILE A 81 -2.57 9.33 9.09
CA ILE A 81 -3.62 8.66 8.30
C ILE A 81 -3.59 7.15 8.58
N LEU A 82 -2.41 6.55 8.55
CA LEU A 82 -2.21 5.12 8.78
C LEU A 82 -2.62 4.71 10.19
N THR A 83 -2.31 5.52 11.21
CA THR A 83 -2.81 5.29 12.58
C THR A 83 -4.33 5.29 12.64
N ILE A 84 -5.00 6.27 12.00
CA ILE A 84 -6.47 6.32 11.94
C ILE A 84 -7.04 5.09 11.24
N TRP A 85 -6.35 4.61 10.20
CA TRP A 85 -6.74 3.40 9.47
C TRP A 85 -6.44 2.12 10.24
N GLY A 86 -5.71 2.18 11.35
CA GLY A 86 -5.39 1.01 12.18
C GLY A 86 -4.13 0.25 11.74
N PHE A 87 -3.24 0.88 10.96
CA PHE A 87 -1.91 0.33 10.72
C PHE A 87 -1.06 0.41 11.99
N GLU A 88 -0.24 -0.61 12.20
CA GLU A 88 0.69 -0.71 13.32
C GLU A 88 2.12 -0.52 12.81
N VAL A 89 2.96 0.14 13.62
CA VAL A 89 4.37 0.34 13.31
C VAL A 89 5.18 -0.85 13.80
N ASN A 90 5.98 -1.42 12.91
CA ASN A 90 6.94 -2.48 13.19
C ASN A 90 8.34 -2.01 12.79
N TRP A 91 9.32 -2.17 13.68
CA TRP A 91 10.71 -1.89 13.36
C TRP A 91 11.35 -3.11 12.70
N ASP A 92 11.93 -2.95 11.50
CA ASP A 92 12.78 -3.97 10.88
C ASP A 92 14.26 -3.68 11.20
N PRO A 93 14.88 -4.44 12.12
CA PRO A 93 16.27 -4.22 12.50
C PRO A 93 17.27 -4.58 11.38
N LYS A 94 16.89 -5.41 10.40
CA LYS A 94 17.77 -5.77 9.29
C LYS A 94 17.80 -4.68 8.22
N ALA A 95 16.63 -4.11 7.93
CA ALA A 95 16.52 -3.00 6.98
C ALA A 95 16.85 -1.64 7.62
N GLY A 96 16.84 -1.55 8.95
CA GLY A 96 17.09 -0.31 9.69
C GLY A 96 15.99 0.73 9.50
N ILE A 97 14.77 0.29 9.21
CA ILE A 97 13.63 1.16 8.91
C ILE A 97 12.34 0.69 9.60
N GLU A 98 11.41 1.62 9.77
CA GLU A 98 10.05 1.32 10.20
C GLU A 98 9.16 0.89 9.03
N TYR A 99 8.33 -0.12 9.27
CA TYR A 99 7.27 -0.58 8.38
C TYR A 99 5.92 -0.41 9.06
N TRP A 100 5.00 0.24 8.37
CA TRP A 100 3.62 0.35 8.79
C TRP A 100 2.83 -0.77 8.14
N VAL A 101 2.26 -1.68 8.94
CA VAL A 101 1.61 -2.90 8.49
C VAL A 101 0.17 -2.92 8.96
N TYR A 102 -0.76 -3.31 8.08
CA TYR A 102 -2.14 -3.54 8.49
C TYR A 102 -2.27 -4.86 9.26
N PRO A 103 -2.82 -4.86 10.49
CA PRO A 103 -2.88 -6.05 11.31
C PRO A 103 -3.85 -7.10 10.72
N PRO A 104 -3.51 -8.39 10.78
CA PRO A 104 -4.29 -9.47 10.18
C PRO A 104 -5.68 -9.70 10.83
N HIS A 105 -5.94 -9.14 12.03
CA HIS A 105 -7.18 -9.37 12.80
C HIS A 105 -7.96 -8.09 13.14
N GLY A 106 -7.57 -6.92 12.63
CA GLY A 106 -8.10 -5.61 13.05
C GLY A 106 -9.09 -4.93 12.09
N ALA A 107 -9.59 -5.65 11.09
CA ALA A 107 -10.31 -5.03 9.99
C ALA A 107 -11.73 -4.55 10.36
N LYS A 108 -11.87 -3.33 10.88
CA LYS A 108 -13.10 -2.55 10.69
C LYS A 108 -13.13 -2.06 9.25
N VAL A 109 -13.68 -2.89 8.37
CA VAL A 109 -13.98 -2.50 7.00
C VAL A 109 -15.43 -1.99 6.99
N ASP A 110 -15.60 -0.70 7.24
CA ASP A 110 -16.81 0.03 6.83
C ASP A 110 -16.75 0.35 5.32
#